data_AF-A0A2V6PQI3-F1
#
_entry.id   AF-A0A2V6PQI3-F1
#
_cell.length_a   1.000
_cell.length_b   1.000
_cell.length_c   1.000
_cell.angle_alpha   90.00
_cell.angle_beta   90.00
_cell.angle_gamma   90.00
#
_symmetry.space_group_name_H-M   'P 1'
#
loop_
_entity.id
_entity.type
_entity.pdbx_description
1 polymer ?
#
loop_
_entity_poly.entity_id
_entity_poly.type
_entity_poly.pdbx_seq_one_letter_code
_entity_poly.pdbx_strand_id
1 'polypeptide(L)'
;MATEREEEPMQVSWRGVVMALALVAFGVTGVWAQQPSKGNPVTVTGRIIDNVCWLTMGQKGEGHKECAAGCDKAGVRMALLDEKANVLYTLMADKPFVDPNGLIRDKLEQVVTVKGDLYQAPGGQKVLAVKEVQVAKAGANPCAAKNPCAAKNPCAAGSKK
;
A
#
# COMPACT_ATOMS: atom_id res chain seq x y z
N MET A 1 82.24 -21.94 10.36
CA MET A 1 81.92 -22.30 8.97
C MET A 1 80.41 -22.36 8.87
N ALA A 2 79.81 -21.26 8.42
CA ALA A 2 78.37 -21.14 8.22
C ALA A 2 78.07 -21.60 6.78
N THR A 3 77.15 -22.55 6.63
CA THR A 3 76.59 -22.91 5.33
C THR A 3 75.22 -22.29 5.23
N GLU A 4 75.12 -21.32 4.33
CA GLU A 4 73.91 -20.56 4.02
C GLU A 4 72.93 -21.48 3.28
N ARG A 5 71.70 -21.59 3.78
CA ARG A 5 70.59 -22.24 3.07
C ARG A 5 69.96 -21.16 2.20
N GLU A 6 70.19 -21.22 0.90
CA GLU A 6 69.55 -20.37 -0.10
C GLU A 6 68.03 -20.61 -0.06
N GLU A 7 67.25 -19.58 0.24
CA GLU A 7 65.78 -19.61 0.13
C GLU A 7 65.40 -19.37 -1.33
N GLU A 8 64.76 -20.36 -1.97
CA GLU A 8 64.27 -20.22 -3.34
C GLU A 8 63.13 -19.18 -3.41
N PRO A 9 63.16 -18.24 -4.38
CA PRO A 9 62.15 -17.20 -4.46
C PRO A 9 60.79 -17.81 -4.88
N MET A 10 59.79 -17.54 -4.05
CA MET A 10 58.38 -17.86 -4.28
C MET A 10 57.94 -17.30 -5.66
N GLN A 11 57.84 -18.17 -6.66
CA GLN A 11 57.33 -17.84 -8.00
C GLN A 11 55.82 -17.60 -7.90
N VAL A 12 55.39 -16.39 -7.53
CA VAL A 12 53.98 -15.98 -7.53
C VAL A 12 53.49 -15.98 -8.97
N SER A 13 52.89 -17.10 -9.40
CA SER A 13 52.30 -17.19 -10.72
C SER A 13 51.19 -16.13 -10.87
N TRP A 14 51.23 -15.38 -11.96
CA TRP A 14 50.25 -14.35 -12.33
C TRP A 14 48.79 -14.83 -12.20
N ARG A 15 48.56 -16.14 -12.37
CA ARG A 15 47.28 -16.81 -12.20
C ARG A 15 46.71 -16.71 -10.78
N GLY A 16 47.56 -16.73 -9.75
CA GLY A 16 47.14 -16.59 -8.34
C GLY A 16 46.67 -15.17 -8.01
N VAL A 17 47.32 -14.16 -8.58
CA VAL A 17 46.96 -12.73 -8.40
C VAL A 17 45.64 -12.40 -9.10
N VAL A 18 45.42 -12.93 -10.31
CA VAL A 18 44.15 -12.75 -11.05
C VAL A 18 42.97 -13.42 -10.33
N MET A 19 43.18 -14.59 -9.71
CA MET A 19 42.13 -15.30 -8.99
C MET A 19 41.75 -14.59 -7.66
N ALA A 20 42.71 -13.97 -6.98
CA ALA A 20 42.45 -13.18 -5.76
C ALA A 20 41.75 -11.84 -6.07
N LEU A 21 42.10 -11.17 -7.17
CA LEU A 21 41.42 -9.93 -7.60
C LEU A 21 39.98 -10.18 -8.10
N ALA A 22 39.71 -11.34 -8.69
CA ALA A 22 38.36 -11.70 -9.13
C ALA A 22 37.38 -11.92 -7.95
N LEU A 23 37.86 -12.40 -6.79
CA LEU A 23 37.01 -12.61 -5.61
C LEU A 23 36.69 -11.30 -4.87
N VAL A 24 37.55 -10.29 -4.93
CA VAL A 24 37.26 -8.96 -4.35
C VAL A 24 36.26 -8.16 -5.20
N ALA A 25 36.22 -8.39 -6.52
CA ALA A 25 35.28 -7.71 -7.41
C ALA A 25 33.83 -8.22 -7.31
N PHE A 26 33.59 -9.44 -6.80
CA PHE A 26 32.24 -10.01 -6.63
C PHE A 26 31.67 -9.90 -5.21
N GLY A 27 32.48 -9.53 -4.20
CA GLY A 27 32.03 -9.48 -2.80
C GLY A 27 31.20 -8.25 -2.41
N VAL A 28 31.07 -7.23 -3.27
CA VAL A 28 30.55 -5.90 -2.86
C VAL A 28 29.22 -5.50 -3.53
N THR A 29 28.65 -6.32 -4.42
CA THR A 29 27.42 -5.95 -5.16
C THR A 29 26.11 -6.36 -4.47
N GLY A 30 26.19 -7.04 -3.32
CA GLY A 30 25.01 -7.64 -2.66
C GLY A 30 24.22 -6.74 -1.70
N VAL A 31 24.74 -5.58 -1.31
CA VAL A 31 23.96 -4.63 -0.48
C VAL A 31 23.29 -3.63 -1.40
N TRP A 32 22.21 -4.07 -2.04
CA TRP A 32 21.19 -3.13 -2.47
C TRP A 32 20.65 -2.49 -1.19
N ALA A 33 21.12 -1.29 -0.88
CA ALA A 33 20.49 -0.46 0.11
C ALA A 33 18.99 -0.46 -0.20
N GLN A 34 18.17 -0.95 0.72
CA GLN A 34 16.73 -0.75 0.69
C GLN A 34 16.51 0.76 0.88
N GLN A 35 16.69 1.52 -0.20
CA GLN A 35 16.34 2.93 -0.21
C GLN A 35 14.86 3.01 0.10
N PRO A 36 14.44 3.91 1.02
CA PRO A 36 13.03 4.13 1.28
C PRO A 36 12.37 4.49 -0.05
N SER A 37 11.45 3.63 -0.50
CA SER A 37 10.70 3.86 -1.72
C SER A 37 9.96 5.18 -1.56
N LYS A 38 10.17 6.16 -2.44
CA LYS A 38 9.31 7.34 -2.46
C LYS A 38 7.93 6.90 -2.96
N GLY A 39 6.90 7.14 -2.17
CA GLY A 39 5.53 6.82 -2.57
C GLY A 39 5.05 7.73 -3.71
N ASN A 40 4.18 7.21 -4.56
CA ASN A 40 3.64 7.94 -5.71
C ASN A 40 2.37 8.70 -5.30
N PRO A 41 2.30 10.04 -5.45
CA PRO A 41 1.10 10.79 -5.14
C PRO A 41 -0.09 10.34 -5.99
N VAL A 42 -1.20 9.98 -5.34
CA VAL A 42 -2.42 9.52 -6.00
C VAL A 42 -3.67 10.07 -5.32
N THR A 43 -4.77 10.06 -6.06
CA THR A 43 -6.12 10.27 -5.53
C THR A 43 -6.95 9.03 -5.85
N VAL A 44 -7.43 8.32 -4.82
CA VAL A 44 -8.17 7.06 -4.95
C VAL A 44 -9.56 7.24 -4.35
N THR A 45 -10.60 6.80 -5.06
CA THR A 45 -11.95 6.75 -4.51
C THR A 45 -12.30 5.32 -4.17
N GLY A 46 -12.74 5.07 -2.95
CA GLY A 46 -13.08 3.74 -2.47
C GLY A 46 -13.86 3.78 -1.17
N ARG A 47 -14.31 2.63 -0.71
CA ARG A 47 -14.99 2.47 0.57
C ARG A 47 -13.99 2.16 1.67
N ILE A 48 -14.09 2.85 2.80
CA ILE A 48 -13.36 2.44 4.00
C ILE A 48 -14.04 1.21 4.57
N ILE A 49 -13.32 0.11 4.73
CA ILE A 49 -13.88 -1.16 5.18
C ILE A 49 -13.04 -1.79 6.29
N ASP A 50 -13.68 -2.66 7.07
CA ASP A 50 -12.98 -3.65 7.89
C ASP A 50 -12.55 -4.87 7.05
N ASN A 51 -11.27 -5.25 7.15
CA ASN A 51 -10.72 -6.35 6.38
C ASN A 51 -11.33 -7.71 6.76
N VAL A 52 -11.57 -7.95 8.05
CA VAL A 52 -12.08 -9.24 8.53
C VAL A 52 -13.47 -9.43 7.95
N CYS A 53 -14.35 -8.46 8.14
CA CYS A 53 -15.73 -8.59 7.76
C CYS A 53 -15.95 -8.55 6.23
N TRP A 54 -15.21 -7.72 5.51
CA TRP A 54 -15.28 -7.71 4.05
C TRP A 54 -14.74 -9.02 3.45
N LEU A 55 -13.54 -9.46 3.83
CA LEU A 55 -12.88 -10.59 3.17
C LEU A 55 -13.52 -11.94 3.54
N THR A 56 -14.06 -12.08 4.75
CA THR A 56 -14.61 -13.36 5.21
C THR A 56 -16.12 -13.46 5.08
N MET A 57 -16.83 -12.32 5.15
CA MET A 57 -18.29 -12.29 5.15
C MET A 57 -18.89 -11.44 4.03
N GLY A 58 -18.08 -10.74 3.23
CA GLY A 58 -18.56 -9.84 2.18
C GLY A 58 -19.33 -8.63 2.71
N GLN A 59 -19.22 -8.35 4.02
CA GLN A 59 -19.99 -7.30 4.67
C GLN A 59 -19.33 -5.95 4.41
N LYS A 60 -20.14 -4.94 4.06
CA LYS A 60 -19.73 -3.54 3.87
C LYS A 60 -20.94 -2.61 3.80
N GLY A 61 -20.70 -1.30 3.91
CA GLY A 61 -21.72 -0.25 3.73
C GLY A 61 -22.34 0.24 5.03
N GLU A 62 -23.27 1.20 4.96
CA GLU A 62 -23.72 1.94 6.14
C GLU A 62 -24.26 1.05 7.27
N GLY A 63 -24.95 -0.05 6.95
CA GLY A 63 -25.43 -1.01 7.96
C GLY A 63 -24.34 -1.80 8.70
N HIS A 64 -23.08 -1.66 8.29
CA HIS A 64 -21.91 -2.26 8.93
C HIS A 64 -21.17 -1.26 9.83
N LYS A 65 -21.51 0.04 9.82
CA LYS A 65 -20.65 1.07 10.42
C LYS A 65 -20.32 0.80 11.90
N GLU A 66 -21.28 0.34 12.68
CA GLU A 66 -21.11 0.03 14.11
C GLU A 66 -20.15 -1.16 14.33
N CYS A 67 -20.24 -2.18 13.48
CA CYS A 67 -19.35 -3.34 13.55
C CYS A 67 -17.91 -2.94 13.17
N ALA A 68 -17.74 -2.14 12.12
CA ALA A 68 -16.43 -1.62 11.72
C ALA A 68 -15.82 -0.73 12.81
N ALA A 69 -16.62 0.10 13.47
CA ALA A 69 -16.19 0.89 14.62
C ALA A 69 -15.76 0.02 15.81
N GLY A 70 -16.34 -1.17 15.97
CA GLY A 70 -15.89 -2.16 16.95
C GLY A 70 -14.49 -2.70 16.65
N CYS A 71 -14.24 -3.13 15.41
CA CYS A 71 -12.92 -3.60 14.97
C CYS A 71 -11.86 -2.51 15.11
N ASP A 72 -12.20 -1.30 14.71
CA ASP A 72 -11.34 -0.14 14.83
C ASP A 72 -10.96 0.18 16.30
N LYS A 73 -11.91 0.12 17.24
CA LYS A 73 -11.64 0.27 18.69
C LYS A 73 -10.74 -0.84 19.25
N ALA A 74 -10.78 -2.02 18.65
CA ALA A 74 -9.87 -3.13 18.96
C ALA A 74 -8.47 -2.96 18.32
N GLY A 75 -8.23 -1.87 17.59
CA GLY A 75 -6.94 -1.57 16.97
C GLY A 75 -6.75 -2.19 15.58
N VAL A 76 -7.83 -2.70 14.96
CA VAL A 76 -7.75 -3.26 13.60
C VAL A 76 -7.53 -2.14 12.59
N ARG A 77 -6.57 -2.35 11.69
CA ARG A 77 -6.32 -1.45 10.56
C ARG A 77 -7.46 -1.56 9.54
N MET A 78 -8.08 -0.44 9.21
CA MET A 78 -9.06 -0.41 8.12
C MET A 78 -8.35 -0.39 6.76
N ALA A 79 -9.09 -0.78 5.72
CA ALA A 79 -8.62 -0.73 4.34
C ALA A 79 -9.50 0.17 3.47
N LEU A 80 -9.01 0.50 2.28
CA LEU A 80 -9.80 1.18 1.26
C LEU A 80 -10.06 0.21 0.12
N LEU A 81 -11.33 -0.10 -0.13
CA LEU A 81 -11.78 -0.93 -1.24
C LEU A 81 -12.19 -0.03 -2.41
N ASP A 82 -11.38 -0.02 -3.47
CA ASP A 82 -11.82 0.52 -4.76
C ASP A 82 -12.59 -0.57 -5.51
N GLU A 83 -13.92 -0.49 -5.41
CA GLU A 83 -14.83 -1.45 -6.04
C GLU A 83 -14.78 -1.40 -7.58
N LYS A 84 -14.35 -0.28 -8.18
CA LYS A 84 -14.28 -0.14 -9.64
C LYS A 84 -13.00 -0.74 -10.20
N ALA A 85 -11.87 -0.47 -9.55
CA ALA A 85 -10.59 -1.05 -9.92
C ALA A 85 -10.42 -2.49 -9.43
N ASN A 86 -11.33 -2.95 -8.56
CA ASN A 86 -11.22 -4.21 -7.82
C ASN A 86 -9.88 -4.32 -7.08
N VAL A 87 -9.56 -3.27 -6.32
CA VAL A 87 -8.31 -3.17 -5.57
C VAL A 87 -8.60 -2.89 -4.10
N LEU A 88 -7.97 -3.70 -3.23
CA LEU A 88 -7.93 -3.45 -1.80
C LEU A 88 -6.60 -2.79 -1.43
N TYR A 89 -6.66 -1.57 -0.91
CA TYR A 89 -5.50 -0.82 -0.44
C TYR A 89 -5.36 -0.98 1.08
N THR A 90 -4.16 -1.36 1.52
CA THR A 90 -3.80 -1.27 2.94
C THR A 90 -3.55 0.19 3.28
N LEU A 91 -4.30 0.75 4.23
CA LEU A 91 -4.17 2.17 4.60
C LEU A 91 -3.15 2.36 5.69
N MET A 92 -2.18 3.25 5.51
CA MET A 92 -1.15 3.58 6.49
C MET A 92 -1.20 5.08 6.82
N ALA A 93 -0.61 5.49 7.95
CA ALA A 93 -0.32 6.89 8.20
C ALA A 93 0.76 7.41 7.25
N ASP A 94 0.77 8.73 7.02
CA ASP A 94 1.77 9.43 6.21
C ASP A 94 3.13 9.58 6.91
N LYS A 95 3.17 9.37 8.23
CA LYS A 95 4.38 9.49 9.05
C LYS A 95 4.35 8.54 10.26
N PRO A 96 5.52 8.28 10.89
CA PRO A 96 5.62 7.40 12.05
C PRO A 96 4.81 7.90 13.26
N PHE A 97 4.45 6.97 14.16
CA PHE A 97 3.77 7.23 15.45
C PHE A 97 2.40 7.92 15.33
N VAL A 98 1.73 7.75 14.20
CA VAL A 98 0.37 8.25 13.97
C VAL A 98 -0.57 7.06 13.81
N ASP A 99 -1.75 7.15 14.43
CA ASP A 99 -2.81 6.19 14.21
C ASP A 99 -3.28 6.24 12.74
N PRO A 100 -3.10 5.17 11.96
CA PRO A 100 -3.49 5.12 10.56
C PRO A 100 -5.00 5.26 10.34
N ASN A 101 -5.84 4.95 11.34
CA ASN A 101 -7.29 5.11 11.24
C ASN A 101 -7.76 6.52 11.63
N GLY A 102 -6.88 7.38 12.16
CA GLY A 102 -7.24 8.68 12.73
C GLY A 102 -8.06 9.59 11.80
N LEU A 103 -7.73 9.61 10.49
CA LEU A 103 -8.38 10.48 9.49
C LEU A 103 -9.66 9.89 8.87
N ILE A 104 -9.92 8.60 9.11
CA ILE A 104 -10.99 7.82 8.46
C ILE A 104 -12.06 7.33 9.44
N ARG A 105 -11.82 7.42 10.75
CA ARG A 105 -12.66 6.82 11.81
C ARG A 105 -14.09 7.37 11.84
N ASP A 106 -14.31 8.60 11.41
CA ASP A 106 -15.64 9.21 11.26
C ASP A 106 -16.38 8.75 9.99
N LYS A 107 -15.65 8.18 9.03
CA LYS A 107 -16.10 7.82 7.67
C LYS A 107 -16.09 6.32 7.40
N LEU A 108 -16.01 5.48 8.44
CA LEU A 108 -16.06 4.01 8.29
C LEU A 108 -17.29 3.60 7.47
N GLU A 109 -17.11 2.63 6.59
CA GLU A 109 -18.10 2.07 5.67
C GLU A 109 -18.66 3.03 4.61
N GLN A 110 -18.20 4.27 4.59
CA GLN A 110 -18.55 5.26 3.58
C GLN A 110 -17.59 5.21 2.39
N VAL A 111 -18.08 5.65 1.23
CA VAL A 111 -17.23 5.90 0.06
C VAL A 111 -16.56 7.26 0.24
N VAL A 112 -15.23 7.27 0.18
CA VAL A 112 -14.39 8.44 0.35
C VAL A 112 -13.47 8.61 -0.85
N THR A 113 -13.02 9.83 -1.06
CA THR A 113 -11.87 10.15 -1.89
C THR A 113 -10.68 10.40 -0.98
N VAL A 114 -9.63 9.59 -1.14
CA VAL A 114 -8.39 9.66 -0.38
C VAL A 114 -7.30 10.26 -1.27
N LYS A 115 -6.63 11.29 -0.79
CA LYS A 115 -5.34 11.71 -1.35
C LYS A 115 -4.22 11.16 -0.48
N GLY A 116 -3.20 10.63 -1.11
CA GLY A 116 -2.13 9.96 -0.41
C GLY A 116 -0.98 9.57 -1.32
N ASP A 117 -0.01 8.87 -0.74
CA ASP A 117 1.11 8.30 -1.49
C ASP A 117 0.93 6.78 -1.59
N LEU A 118 0.94 6.26 -2.82
CA LEU A 118 0.85 4.84 -3.12
C LEU A 118 2.24 4.19 -3.13
N TYR A 119 2.35 3.12 -2.37
CA TYR A 119 3.52 2.26 -2.32
C TYR A 119 3.15 0.87 -2.87
N GLN A 120 4.08 0.28 -3.62
CA GLN A 120 4.04 -1.14 -3.93
C GLN A 120 4.97 -1.84 -2.94
N ALA A 121 4.38 -2.57 -2.00
CA ALA A 121 5.10 -3.39 -1.04
C ALA A 121 5.44 -4.78 -1.64
N PRO A 122 6.37 -5.53 -1.04
CA PRO A 122 6.67 -6.90 -1.45
C PRO A 122 5.40 -7.76 -1.58
N GLY A 123 5.38 -8.68 -2.55
CA GLY A 123 4.20 -9.49 -2.85
C GLY A 123 3.10 -8.74 -3.60
N GLY A 124 3.36 -7.53 -4.11
CA GLY A 124 2.41 -6.76 -4.91
C GLY A 124 1.33 -6.05 -4.09
N GLN A 125 1.49 -5.99 -2.77
CA GLN A 125 0.54 -5.30 -1.91
C GLN A 125 0.57 -3.80 -2.19
N LYS A 126 -0.62 -3.22 -2.43
CA LYS A 126 -0.81 -1.78 -2.60
C LYS A 126 -1.07 -1.15 -1.23
N VAL A 127 -0.14 -0.31 -0.78
CA VAL A 127 -0.24 0.41 0.49
C VAL A 127 -0.43 1.89 0.19
N LEU A 128 -1.46 2.50 0.77
CA LEU A 128 -1.78 3.91 0.58
C LEU A 128 -1.54 4.66 1.89
N ALA A 129 -0.55 5.55 1.91
CA ALA A 129 -0.32 6.47 3.00
C ALA A 129 -1.33 7.62 2.92
N VAL A 130 -2.24 7.69 3.88
CA VAL A 130 -3.38 8.62 3.88
C VAL A 130 -2.94 10.00 4.34
N LYS A 131 -3.15 11.03 3.50
CA LYS A 131 -2.88 12.44 3.85
C LYS A 131 -4.17 13.22 4.05
N GLU A 132 -5.13 13.04 3.17
CA GLU A 132 -6.43 13.72 3.21
C GLU A 132 -7.55 12.75 2.86
N VAL A 133 -8.69 12.90 3.53
CA VAL A 133 -9.87 12.08 3.31
C VAL A 133 -11.12 12.93 3.33
N GLN A 134 -11.87 12.89 2.24
CA GLN A 134 -13.16 13.54 2.09
C GLN A 134 -14.21 12.49 1.73
N VAL A 135 -15.43 12.63 2.25
CA VAL A 135 -16.56 11.81 1.80
C VAL A 135 -16.72 12.06 0.30
N ALA A 136 -16.70 10.99 -0.49
CA ALA A 136 -16.92 11.11 -1.92
C ALA A 136 -18.32 11.70 -2.08
N LYS A 137 -18.46 12.74 -2.90
CA LYS A 137 -19.79 13.16 -3.33
C LYS A 137 -20.43 11.93 -3.93
N ALA A 138 -21.43 11.37 -3.24
CA ALA A 138 -22.28 10.37 -3.84
C ALA A 138 -22.73 10.98 -5.16
N GLY A 139 -22.36 10.37 -6.29
CA GLY A 139 -23.09 10.62 -7.52
C GLY A 139 -24.54 10.38 -7.12
N ALA A 140 -25.35 11.44 -7.14
CA ALA A 140 -26.68 11.43 -6.53
C ALA A 140 -27.37 10.14 -6.94
N ASN A 141 -27.69 9.27 -5.99
CA ASN A 141 -28.48 8.08 -6.29
C ASN A 141 -29.86 8.62 -6.70
N PRO A 142 -30.25 8.53 -7.97
CA PRO A 142 -31.52 9.10 -8.39
C PRO A 142 -32.71 8.35 -7.76
N CYS A 143 -32.46 7.20 -7.13
CA CYS A 143 -33.42 6.39 -6.38
C CYS A 143 -33.53 6.74 -4.89
N ALA A 144 -32.66 7.59 -4.34
CA ALA A 144 -32.70 8.00 -2.92
C ALA A 144 -33.69 9.15 -2.65
N ALA A 145 -34.34 9.68 -3.69
CA ALA A 145 -35.40 10.67 -3.55
C ALA A 145 -36.69 10.01 -2.99
N LYS A 146 -37.54 10.80 -2.30
CA LYS A 146 -38.81 10.32 -1.73
C LYS A 146 -39.81 9.76 -2.76
N ASN A 147 -39.64 10.03 -4.06
CA ASN A 147 -40.36 9.38 -5.14
C ASN A 147 -39.55 9.44 -6.45
N PRO A 148 -38.62 8.50 -6.68
CA PRO A 148 -37.66 8.59 -7.78
C PRO A 148 -38.26 8.20 -9.14
N CYS A 149 -39.40 7.49 -9.15
CA CYS A 149 -40.09 7.02 -10.35
C CYS A 149 -41.03 8.08 -10.98
N ALA A 150 -41.25 9.22 -10.31
CA ALA A 150 -42.09 10.30 -10.82
C ALA A 150 -41.41 11.14 -11.93
N ALA A 151 -40.08 11.06 -12.04
CA ALA A 151 -39.34 11.66 -13.15
C ALA A 151 -39.32 10.70 -14.35
N LYS A 152 -39.52 11.22 -15.57
CA LYS A 152 -39.34 10.41 -16.80
C LYS A 152 -37.85 10.07 -16.94
N ASN A 153 -37.51 8.83 -16.60
CA ASN A 153 -36.21 8.17 -16.79
C ASN A 153 -35.04 8.68 -15.91
N PRO A 154 -35.11 8.45 -14.57
CA PRO A 154 -34.09 8.87 -13.61
C PRO A 154 -32.73 8.17 -13.79
N CYS A 155 -32.69 7.02 -14.46
CA CYS A 155 -31.48 6.22 -14.67
C CYS A 155 -30.57 6.75 -15.79
N ALA A 156 -31.02 7.70 -16.61
CA ALA A 156 -30.22 8.29 -17.68
C ALA A 156 -29.23 9.38 -17.20
N ALA A 157 -29.38 9.85 -15.95
CA ALA A 157 -28.57 10.95 -15.40
C ALA A 157 -27.14 10.53 -14.99
N GLY A 158 -26.86 9.23 -14.85
CA GLY A 158 -25.54 8.70 -14.50
C GLY A 158 -24.62 8.42 -15.70
N SER A 159 -25.12 8.58 -16.92
CA SER A 159 -24.43 8.17 -18.16
C SER A 159 -23.85 9.39 -18.90
N LYS A 160 -22.91 10.10 -18.29
CA LYS A 160 -22.01 10.99 -19.04
C LYS A 160 -20.57 10.51 -18.86
N LYS A 161 -19.97 10.20 -20.00
CA LYS A 161 -18.63 9.62 -20.23
C LYS A 161 -17.53 10.27 -19.39
#